data_AF-A0A6N6S7N1-F1
#
_entry.id   AF-A0A6N6S7N1-F1
#
_cell.length_a   1.000
_cell.length_b   1.000
_cell.length_c   1.000
_cell.angle_alpha   90.00
_cell.angle_beta   90.00
_cell.angle_gamma   90.00
#
_symmetry.space_group_name_H-M   'P 1'
#
loop_
_entity.id
_entity.type
_entity.pdbx_description
1 polymer ?
#
loop_
_entity_poly.entity_id
_entity_poly.type
_entity_poly.pdbx_seq_one_letter_code
_entity_poly.pdbx_strand_id
1 'polypeptide(L)'
;MSKEIKFETYPIKVRIYSEDNLFFAENETLVIIGTGSSAMEAMDDFCRHIIHFYYYYKKLSLDKITGDAVRLKKLYETLFIEQE
;
A
#
# COMPACT_ATOMS: atom_id res chain seq x y z
N MET A 1 4.08 0.05 -23.58
CA MET A 1 5.31 0.03 -22.76
C MET A 1 4.90 -0.20 -21.31
N SER A 2 5.16 -1.38 -20.76
CA SER A 2 5.05 -1.62 -19.31
C SER A 2 6.30 -1.06 -18.64
N LYS A 3 6.15 -0.02 -17.82
CA LYS A 3 7.23 0.42 -16.93
C LYS A 3 7.25 -0.53 -15.74
N GLU A 4 8.34 -1.27 -15.58
CA GLU A 4 8.61 -2.02 -14.36
C GLU A 4 9.07 -1.00 -13.31
N ILE A 5 8.24 -0.71 -12.32
CA ILE A 5 8.61 0.19 -11.22
C ILE A 5 9.26 -0.66 -10.14
N LYS A 6 10.57 -0.45 -9.94
CA LYS A 6 11.29 -1.00 -8.80
C LYS A 6 11.30 0.05 -7.70
N PHE A 7 10.84 -0.36 -6.52
CA PHE A 7 10.90 0.44 -5.31
C PHE A 7 12.13 0.04 -4.51
N GLU A 8 12.94 0.98 -4.04
CA GLU A 8 13.83 0.70 -2.90
C GLU A 8 12.94 0.38 -1.70
N THR A 9 12.88 -0.89 -1.32
CA THR A 9 11.91 -1.35 -0.32
C THR A 9 12.50 -1.25 1.08
N TYR A 10 11.94 -0.35 1.89
CA TYR A 10 11.90 -0.61 3.32
C TYR A 10 11.03 -1.87 3.54
N PRO A 11 11.49 -2.85 4.34
CA PRO A 11 10.70 -4.06 4.58
C PRO A 11 9.37 -3.69 5.23
N ILE A 12 8.26 -4.05 4.58
CA ILE A 12 6.90 -3.82 5.10
C ILE A 12 6.47 -5.06 5.86
N LYS A 13 6.23 -4.92 7.17
CA LYS A 13 5.65 -5.98 7.97
C LYS A 13 4.16 -6.09 7.67
N VAL A 14 3.72 -7.24 7.17
CA VAL A 14 2.30 -7.51 6.89
C VAL A 14 1.79 -8.55 7.90
N ARG A 15 0.65 -8.27 8.53
CA ARG A 15 -0.06 -9.24 9.35
C ARG A 15 -1.02 -10.00 8.46
N ILE A 16 -0.92 -11.32 8.42
CA ILE A 16 -1.85 -12.17 7.69
C ILE A 16 -2.66 -12.98 8.70
N TYR A 17 -3.97 -13.00 8.56
CA TYR A 17 -4.86 -13.83 9.36
C TYR A 17 -6.14 -14.16 8.57
N SER A 18 -7.00 -14.99 9.15
CA SER A 18 -8.30 -15.33 8.56
C SER A 18 -9.40 -15.30 9.61
N GLU A 19 -10.60 -14.95 9.15
CA GLU A 19 -11.85 -14.95 9.92
C GLU A 19 -13.00 -15.28 8.95
N ASP A 20 -13.94 -16.14 9.34
CA ASP A 20 -15.13 -16.50 8.55
C ASP A 20 -14.87 -16.89 7.08
N ASN A 21 -13.83 -17.70 6.84
CA ASN A 21 -13.37 -18.14 5.49
C ASN A 21 -12.84 -17.00 4.59
N LEU A 22 -12.55 -15.83 5.15
CA LEU A 22 -11.88 -14.73 4.46
C LEU A 22 -10.46 -14.55 5.02
N PHE A 23 -9.49 -14.32 4.15
CA PHE A 23 -8.11 -13.97 4.52
C PHE A 23 -7.91 -12.47 4.44
N PHE A 24 -7.13 -11.95 5.37
CA PHE A 24 -6.79 -10.54 5.50
C PHE A 24 -5.27 -10.39 5.50
N ALA A 25 -4.76 -9.44 4.73
CA ALA A 25 -3.37 -9.00 4.75
C ALA A 25 -3.35 -7.52 5.13
N GLU A 26 -2.72 -7.17 6.26
CA GLU A 26 -2.89 -5.85 6.87
C GLU A 26 -1.58 -5.17 7.23
N ASN A 27 -1.61 -3.85 7.12
CA ASN A 27 -0.59 -2.98 7.67
C ASN A 27 -1.23 -1.70 8.23
N GLU A 28 -1.23 -1.58 9.56
CA GLU A 28 -1.80 -0.42 10.25
C GLU A 28 -1.09 0.89 9.92
N THR A 29 0.23 0.86 9.70
CA THR A 29 1.03 2.04 9.38
C THR A 29 0.62 2.66 8.04
N LEU A 30 0.37 1.82 7.04
CA LEU A 30 -0.08 2.19 5.69
C LEU A 30 -1.60 2.33 5.60
N VAL A 31 -2.34 1.86 6.61
CA VAL A 31 -3.81 1.83 6.62
C VAL A 31 -4.34 1.07 5.39
N ILE A 32 -3.73 -0.08 5.09
CA ILE A 32 -4.15 -0.99 4.02
C ILE A 32 -4.60 -2.31 4.61
N ILE A 33 -5.70 -2.81 4.07
CA ILE A 33 -6.18 -4.18 4.24
C ILE A 33 -6.42 -4.73 2.83
N GLY A 34 -5.79 -5.85 2.50
CA GLY A 34 -6.13 -6.67 1.34
C GLY A 34 -6.94 -7.89 1.77
N THR A 35 -7.87 -8.33 0.93
CA THR A 35 -8.77 -9.44 1.25
C THR A 35 -8.78 -10.51 0.16
N GLY A 36 -9.08 -11.75 0.52
CA GLY A 36 -9.15 -12.83 -0.46
C GLY A 36 -9.61 -14.16 0.12
N SER A 37 -9.94 -15.11 -0.77
CA SER A 37 -10.33 -16.47 -0.36
C SER A 37 -9.12 -17.34 0.03
N SER A 38 -7.91 -16.82 -0.17
CA SER A 38 -6.66 -17.39 0.30
C SER A 38 -5.69 -16.30 0.77
N ALA A 39 -4.69 -16.69 1.55
CA ALA A 39 -3.62 -15.77 1.97
C ALA A 39 -2.90 -15.11 0.78
N MET A 40 -2.77 -15.83 -0.34
CA MET A 40 -2.14 -15.32 -1.56
C MET A 40 -3.01 -14.26 -2.22
N GLU A 41 -4.33 -14.50 -2.34
CA GLU A 41 -5.26 -13.51 -2.88
C GLU A 41 -5.31 -12.24 -2.02
N ALA A 42 -5.34 -12.38 -0.69
CA ALA A 42 -5.29 -11.25 0.21
C ALA A 42 -4.00 -10.44 0.06
N MET A 43 -2.87 -11.11 -0.14
CA MET A 43 -1.58 -10.45 -0.39
C MET A 43 -1.54 -9.75 -1.75
N ASP A 44 -2.10 -10.35 -2.79
CA ASP A 44 -2.19 -9.74 -4.13
C ASP A 44 -3.05 -8.47 -4.10
N ASP A 45 -4.17 -8.50 -3.38
CA ASP A 45 -5.05 -7.36 -3.17
C ASP A 45 -4.35 -6.25 -2.36
N PHE A 46 -3.65 -6.63 -1.28
CA PHE A 46 -2.81 -5.71 -0.49
C PHE A 46 -1.76 -5.01 -1.35
N CYS A 47 -1.06 -5.75 -2.22
CA CYS A 47 -0.08 -5.19 -3.15
C CYS A 47 -0.71 -4.20 -4.14
N ARG A 48 -1.92 -4.50 -4.65
CA ARG A 48 -2.65 -3.58 -5.54
C ARG A 48 -3.02 -2.29 -4.83
N HIS A 49 -3.44 -2.36 -3.57
CA HIS A 49 -3.70 -1.18 -2.75
C HIS A 49 -2.44 -0.34 -2.54
N ILE A 50 -1.28 -0.94 -2.27
CA ILE A 50 -0.01 -0.20 -2.18
C ILE A 50 0.25 0.59 -3.47
N ILE A 51 0.16 -0.07 -4.63
CA ILE A 51 0.40 0.56 -5.93
C ILE A 51 -0.61 1.70 -6.16
N HIS A 52 -1.89 1.47 -5.85
CA HIS A 52 -2.93 2.49 -5.97
C HIS A 52 -2.61 3.73 -5.13
N PHE A 53 -2.34 3.55 -3.83
CA PHE A 53 -2.10 4.66 -2.91
C PHE A 53 -0.78 5.38 -3.19
N TYR A 54 0.25 4.67 -3.65
CA TYR A 54 1.47 5.29 -4.15
C TYR A 54 1.16 6.32 -5.25
N TYR A 55 0.45 5.91 -6.30
CA TYR A 55 0.11 6.82 -7.39
C TYR A 55 -0.87 7.92 -6.97
N TYR A 56 -1.82 7.61 -6.09
CA TYR A 56 -2.77 8.57 -5.55
C TYR A 56 -2.03 9.70 -4.82
N TYR A 57 -1.20 9.38 -3.83
CA TYR A 57 -0.48 10.37 -3.04
C TYR A 57 0.61 11.10 -3.84
N LYS A 58 1.24 10.44 -4.83
CA LYS A 58 2.18 11.11 -5.74
C LYS A 58 1.53 12.22 -6.57
N LYS A 59 0.28 12.04 -7.00
CA LYS A 59 -0.45 13.03 -7.81
C LYS A 59 -1.17 14.10 -6.98
N LEU A 60 -1.49 13.79 -5.72
CA LEU A 60 -2.27 14.68 -4.88
C LEU A 60 -1.41 15.79 -4.25
N SER A 61 -1.86 17.04 -4.37
CA SER A 61 -1.17 18.20 -3.81
C SER A 61 -1.45 18.34 -2.31
N LEU A 62 -0.50 18.94 -1.57
CA LEU A 62 -0.58 19.07 -0.10
C LEU A 62 -1.78 19.90 0.37
N ASP A 63 -2.25 20.85 -0.43
CA ASP A 63 -3.44 21.67 -0.16
C ASP A 63 -4.76 20.89 -0.25
N LYS A 64 -4.75 19.69 -0.85
CA LYS A 64 -5.94 18.83 -1.02
C LYS A 64 -6.04 17.70 0.00
N ILE A 65 -5.16 17.68 1.00
CA ILE A 65 -5.15 16.65 2.03
C ILE A 65 -5.25 17.27 3.41
N THR A 66 -5.90 16.54 4.31
CA THR A 66 -6.08 16.94 5.71
C THR A 66 -6.01 15.71 6.61
N GLY A 67 -5.81 15.93 7.90
CA GLY A 67 -5.73 14.86 8.90
C GLY A 67 -4.67 13.81 8.55
N ASP A 68 -5.04 12.54 8.69
CA ASP A 68 -4.11 11.41 8.52
C ASP A 68 -3.56 11.27 7.09
N ALA A 69 -4.27 11.81 6.09
CA ALA A 69 -3.79 11.80 4.70
C ALA A 69 -2.47 12.57 4.51
N VAL A 70 -2.19 13.57 5.37
CA VAL A 70 -0.89 14.28 5.39
C VAL A 70 0.24 13.35 5.80
N ARG A 71 0.02 12.53 6.83
CA ARG A 71 0.99 11.53 7.30
C ARG A 71 1.21 10.47 6.23
N LEU A 72 0.12 9.95 5.65
CA LEU A 72 0.19 8.93 4.61
C LEU A 72 0.93 9.43 3.36
N LYS A 73 0.66 10.65 2.86
CA LYS A 73 1.41 11.19 1.72
C LYS A 73 2.92 11.17 1.95
N LYS A 74 3.37 11.71 3.09
CA LYS A 74 4.80 11.72 3.45
C LYS A 74 5.37 10.31 3.54
N LEU A 75 4.61 9.38 4.10
CA LEU A 75 5.01 7.99 4.25
C LEU A 75 5.22 7.33 2.88
N TYR A 76 4.26 7.48 1.95
CA TYR A 76 4.37 6.93 0.60
C TYR A 76 5.51 7.58 -0.21
N GLU A 77 5.77 8.87 -0.04
CA GLU A 77 6.90 9.56 -0.67
C GLU A 77 8.26 9.11 -0.12
N THR A 78 8.30 8.64 1.13
CA THR A 78 9.54 8.20 1.80
C THR A 78 9.83 6.72 1.55
N LEU A 79 8.80 5.87 1.61
CA LEU A 79 8.96 4.41 1.53
C LEU A 79 9.17 3.89 0.11
N PHE A 80 8.77 4.66 -0.90
CA PHE A 80 8.72 4.20 -2.29
C PHE A 80 9.41 5.19 -3.22
N ILE A 81 10.61 4.84 -3.66
CA ILE A 81 11.39 5.61 -4.62
C ILE A 81 11.34 4.88 -5.97
N GLU A 82 10.97 5.58 -7.05
CA GLU A 82 11.09 5.04 -8.41
C GLU A 82 12.58 4.91 -8.75
N GLN A 83 13.03 3.69 -9.10
CA GLN A 83 14.33 3.49 -9.73
C GLN A 83 14.21 3.79 -11.23
N GLU A 84 15.14 4.61 -11.75
CA GLU A 84 15.29 4.91 -13.19
C GLU A 84 15.94 3.77 -13.98
#